data_AF-A0A6G3DFM3-F1
#
_entry.id   AF-A0A6G3DFM3-F1
#
_cell.length_a   1.000
_cell.length_b   1.000
_cell.length_c   1.000
_cell.angle_alpha   90.00
_cell.angle_beta   90.00
_cell.angle_gamma   90.00
#
_symmetry.space_group_name_H-M   'P 1'
#
loop_
_entity.id
_entity.type
_entity.pdbx_description
1 polymer ?
#
loop_
_entity_poly.entity_id
_entity_poly.type
_entity_poly.pdbx_seq_one_letter_code
_entity_poly.pdbx_strand_id
1 'polypeptide(L)'
;APVLASLAGAGSASAAPAASADADRAGSPRALPGGGDLGPNVIVFDPSTANIQGRLDEIFKQQESAQFGTGRYALLFKPGTYSGLNAQLGFYTSIAGLGLSPDDTTINGDVTVDAGWFDGNATQNFWRSA
;
A
#
# COMPACT_ATOMS: atom_id res chain seq x y z
N ALA A 1 25.24 -71.58 -9.79
CA ALA A 1 24.66 -72.44 -10.83
C ALA A 1 23.72 -73.43 -10.14
N PRO A 2 22.45 -73.64 -10.59
CA PRO A 2 21.65 -72.88 -11.58
C PRO A 2 21.45 -71.38 -11.22
N VAL A 3 20.68 -70.50 -11.91
CA VAL A 3 19.98 -70.50 -13.24
C VAL A 3 18.45 -70.85 -13.29
N LEU A 4 17.66 -69.98 -13.98
CA LEU A 4 16.25 -70.10 -14.49
C LEU A 4 15.06 -70.11 -13.46
N ALA A 5 13.83 -69.64 -13.76
CA ALA A 5 13.24 -69.00 -14.95
C ALA A 5 12.06 -68.05 -14.61
N SER A 6 11.67 -67.21 -15.58
CA SER A 6 10.47 -66.35 -15.61
C SER A 6 9.13 -67.11 -15.62
N LEU A 7 8.01 -66.45 -15.26
CA LEU A 7 6.92 -66.09 -16.21
C LEU A 7 5.69 -65.41 -15.55
N ALA A 8 4.91 -64.78 -16.44
CA ALA A 8 3.79 -63.86 -16.25
C ALA A 8 2.59 -64.34 -15.42
N GLY A 9 1.76 -63.37 -14.99
CA GLY A 9 0.44 -63.62 -14.41
C GLY A 9 -0.32 -62.33 -14.07
N ALA A 10 -0.87 -61.64 -15.07
CA ALA A 10 -1.75 -60.49 -14.84
C ALA A 10 -3.15 -60.97 -14.43
N GLY A 11 -3.66 -60.47 -13.30
CA GLY A 11 -5.02 -60.73 -12.81
C GLY A 11 -5.68 -59.44 -12.36
N SER A 12 -6.65 -58.94 -13.14
CA SER A 12 -7.37 -57.70 -12.86
C SER A 12 -8.33 -57.86 -11.68
N ALA A 13 -8.10 -57.14 -10.59
CA ALA A 13 -9.07 -56.99 -9.52
C ALA A 13 -9.94 -55.75 -9.76
N SER A 14 -11.21 -55.95 -10.08
CA SER A 14 -12.20 -54.86 -10.13
C SER A 14 -12.57 -54.45 -8.70
N ALA A 15 -12.18 -53.24 -8.29
CA ALA A 15 -12.64 -52.66 -7.04
C ALA A 15 -13.90 -51.80 -7.31
N ALA A 16 -15.02 -52.20 -6.71
CA ALA A 16 -16.24 -51.38 -6.72
C ALA A 16 -16.04 -50.08 -5.93
N PRO A 17 -16.71 -48.97 -6.31
CA PRO A 17 -16.56 -47.71 -5.58
C PRO A 17 -17.22 -47.80 -4.20
N ALA A 18 -16.45 -47.50 -3.15
CA ALA A 18 -17.03 -47.17 -1.84
C ALA A 18 -17.73 -45.81 -1.95
N ALA A 19 -19.00 -45.76 -1.56
CA ALA A 19 -19.83 -44.56 -1.69
C ALA A 19 -19.41 -43.44 -0.73
N SER A 20 -19.79 -42.22 -1.12
CA SER A 20 -19.48 -40.94 -0.49
C SER A 20 -19.78 -40.88 1.02
N ALA A 21 -18.89 -40.23 1.77
CA ALA A 21 -19.17 -39.70 3.09
C ALA A 21 -19.02 -38.16 3.09
N ASP A 22 -20.04 -37.49 3.60
CA ASP A 22 -20.06 -36.10 4.07
C ASP A 22 -19.61 -34.99 3.10
N ALA A 23 -20.46 -34.79 2.08
CA ALA A 23 -20.65 -33.47 1.49
C ALA A 23 -21.55 -32.60 2.39
N ASP A 24 -21.05 -32.16 3.55
CA ASP A 24 -21.69 -31.05 4.28
C ASP A 24 -20.68 -30.19 5.07
N ARG A 25 -21.01 -28.89 5.23
CA ARG A 25 -20.24 -27.84 5.90
C ARG A 25 -18.96 -27.30 5.22
N ALA A 26 -18.86 -27.40 3.90
CA ALA A 26 -18.09 -26.42 3.12
C ALA A 26 -18.96 -25.19 2.79
N GLY A 27 -19.31 -24.41 3.82
CA GLY A 27 -19.97 -23.12 3.59
C GLY A 27 -19.04 -22.23 2.77
N SER A 28 -19.50 -21.74 1.61
CA SER A 28 -18.72 -20.85 0.74
C SER A 28 -18.09 -19.73 1.57
N PRO A 29 -16.80 -19.40 1.38
CA PRO A 29 -16.16 -18.33 2.13
C PRO A 29 -17.01 -17.07 2.03
N ARG A 30 -17.58 -16.63 3.16
CA ARG A 30 -18.32 -15.37 3.20
C ARG A 30 -17.32 -14.29 2.81
N ALA A 31 -17.52 -13.67 1.64
CA ALA A 31 -16.71 -12.56 1.21
C ALA A 31 -16.72 -11.52 2.32
N LEU A 32 -15.57 -11.35 2.98
CA LEU A 32 -15.38 -10.24 3.91
C LEU A 32 -15.54 -8.96 3.08
N PRO A 33 -16.31 -7.96 3.52
CA PRO A 33 -16.35 -6.66 2.85
C PRO A 33 -14.93 -6.09 2.84
N GLY A 34 -14.31 -6.10 1.66
CA GLY A 34 -12.95 -5.60 1.43
C GLY A 34 -12.98 -4.30 0.65
N GLY A 35 -12.02 -3.41 0.95
CA GLY A 35 -11.99 -2.06 0.39
C GLY A 35 -13.02 -1.13 1.03
N GLY A 36 -13.15 0.07 0.45
CA GLY A 36 -13.92 1.19 0.97
C GLY A 36 -13.15 2.49 0.83
N ASP A 37 -13.63 3.54 1.51
CA ASP A 37 -12.86 4.76 1.72
C ASP A 37 -11.60 4.48 2.57
N LEU A 38 -10.52 5.24 2.34
CA LEU A 38 -9.25 5.06 3.04
C LEU A 38 -9.17 5.83 4.37
N GLY A 39 -10.22 6.55 4.74
CA GLY A 39 -10.32 7.36 5.95
C GLY A 39 -9.91 8.82 5.72
N PRO A 40 -10.33 9.74 6.62
CA PRO A 40 -10.22 11.19 6.44
C PRO A 40 -8.79 11.74 6.37
N ASN A 41 -7.81 10.92 6.75
CA ASN A 41 -6.40 11.28 6.83
C ASN A 41 -5.58 10.78 5.62
N VAL A 42 -6.23 10.14 4.64
CA VAL A 42 -5.63 9.78 3.36
C VAL A 42 -6.17 10.73 2.30
N ILE A 43 -5.39 11.74 1.96
CA ILE A 43 -5.77 12.77 0.99
C ILE A 43 -5.27 12.34 -0.38
N VAL A 44 -6.20 12.05 -1.29
CA VAL A 44 -5.90 11.66 -2.66
C VAL A 44 -6.09 12.85 -3.60
N PHE A 45 -5.04 13.25 -4.29
CA PHE A 45 -5.05 14.29 -5.31
C PHE A 45 -5.00 13.68 -6.71
N ASP A 46 -5.64 14.35 -7.66
CA ASP A 46 -5.41 14.16 -9.10
C ASP A 46 -5.06 15.49 -9.78
N PRO A 47 -4.54 15.50 -11.02
CA PRO A 47 -4.09 16.73 -11.67
C PRO A 47 -5.20 17.78 -11.90
N SER A 48 -6.48 17.41 -11.74
CA SER A 48 -7.62 18.33 -11.83
C SER A 48 -8.09 18.87 -10.47
N THR A 49 -7.52 18.37 -9.37
CA THR A 49 -7.91 18.76 -8.02
C THR A 49 -7.52 20.21 -7.75
N ALA A 50 -8.50 21.04 -7.41
CA ALA A 50 -8.27 22.45 -7.09
C ALA A 50 -7.57 22.62 -5.73
N ASN A 51 -6.74 23.68 -5.62
CA ASN A 51 -6.13 24.12 -4.37
C ASN A 51 -5.27 23.06 -3.63
N ILE A 52 -4.52 22.24 -4.36
CA ILE A 52 -3.61 21.24 -3.78
C ILE A 52 -2.62 21.89 -2.80
N GLN A 53 -1.95 22.98 -3.21
CA GLN A 53 -0.98 23.69 -2.35
C GLN A 53 -1.59 24.13 -1.01
N GLY A 54 -2.79 24.73 -1.02
CA GLY A 54 -3.44 25.17 0.20
C GLY A 54 -3.72 24.02 1.18
N ARG A 55 -4.01 22.81 0.67
CA ARG A 55 -4.18 21.61 1.51
C ARG A 55 -2.86 21.06 2.03
N LEU A 56 -1.78 21.14 1.25
CA LEU A 56 -0.43 20.80 1.70
C LEU A 56 0.01 21.73 2.84
N ASP A 57 -0.16 23.05 2.66
CA ASP A 57 0.18 24.08 3.66
C ASP A 57 -0.61 23.91 4.97
N GLU A 58 -1.89 23.56 4.88
CA GLU A 58 -2.77 23.32 6.03
C GLU A 58 -2.27 22.14 6.89
N ILE A 59 -1.86 21.05 6.24
CA ILE A 59 -1.35 19.85 6.90
C ILE A 59 0.07 20.10 7.44
N PHE A 60 0.93 20.79 6.68
CA PHE A 60 2.26 21.16 7.15
C PHE A 60 2.19 21.99 8.44
N LYS A 61 1.36 23.02 8.51
CA LYS A 61 1.18 23.86 9.72
C LYS A 61 0.71 23.09 10.97
N GLN A 62 -0.02 21.99 10.78
CA GLN A 62 -0.45 21.12 11.89
C GLN A 62 0.68 20.19 12.36
N GLN A 63 1.59 19.82 11.46
CA GLN A 63 2.53 18.73 11.65
C GLN A 63 4.00 19.16 11.78
N GLU A 64 4.36 20.39 11.39
CA GLU A 64 5.74 20.91 11.33
C GLU A 64 6.51 20.68 12.64
N SER A 65 5.95 21.08 13.78
CA SER A 65 6.54 20.95 15.12
C SER A 65 5.90 19.85 15.97
N ALA A 66 5.02 19.03 15.38
CA ALA A 66 4.21 18.02 16.08
C ALA A 66 4.99 16.72 16.41
N GLN A 67 6.21 16.85 16.93
CA GLN A 67 7.17 15.76 17.13
C GLN A 67 6.57 14.52 17.81
N PHE A 68 5.76 14.70 18.85
CA PHE A 68 5.07 13.61 19.57
C PHE A 68 3.54 13.68 19.45
N GLY A 69 3.04 14.39 18.43
CA GLY A 69 1.62 14.53 18.17
C GLY A 69 0.96 13.23 17.69
N THR A 70 -0.36 13.17 17.73
CA THR A 70 -1.17 12.02 17.27
C THR A 70 -1.66 12.15 15.83
N GLY A 71 -1.54 13.33 15.20
CA GLY A 71 -1.88 13.55 13.80
C GLY A 71 -1.05 12.67 12.87
N ARG A 72 -1.69 12.03 11.90
CA ARG A 72 -1.09 11.14 10.89
C ARG A 72 -1.72 11.47 9.54
N TYR A 73 -0.93 11.65 8.49
CA TYR A 73 -1.45 12.01 7.16
C TYR A 73 -0.73 11.27 6.05
N ALA A 74 -1.47 10.85 5.02
CA ALA A 74 -0.94 10.35 3.76
C ALA A 74 -1.41 11.24 2.61
N LEU A 75 -0.49 11.67 1.77
CA LEU A 75 -0.68 12.58 0.64
C LEU A 75 -0.40 11.79 -0.65
N LEU A 76 -1.46 11.32 -1.29
CA LEU A 76 -1.36 10.36 -2.39
C LEU A 76 -1.72 11.03 -3.72
N PHE A 77 -0.79 11.03 -4.67
CA PHE A 77 -0.93 11.70 -5.95
C PHE A 77 -1.23 10.66 -7.03
N LYS A 78 -2.37 10.77 -7.73
CA LYS A 78 -2.66 9.93 -8.91
C LYS A 78 -1.65 10.21 -10.03
N PRO A 79 -1.43 9.25 -10.95
CA PRO A 79 -0.60 9.48 -12.13
C PRO A 79 -0.96 10.74 -12.92
N GLY A 80 0.05 11.47 -13.38
CA GLY A 80 -0.05 12.74 -14.07
C GLY A 80 1.04 13.73 -13.67
N THR A 81 0.87 14.99 -14.11
CA THR A 81 1.81 16.08 -13.86
C THR A 81 1.17 17.17 -13.01
N TYR A 82 1.86 17.57 -11.95
CA TYR A 82 1.47 18.64 -11.03
C TYR A 82 2.52 19.74 -11.12
N SER A 83 2.11 21.02 -11.14
CA SER A 83 3.05 22.14 -11.34
C SER A 83 2.85 23.24 -10.30
N GLY A 84 3.94 23.86 -9.86
CA GLY A 84 3.91 24.98 -8.92
C GLY A 84 3.57 24.56 -7.49
N LEU A 85 3.94 23.34 -7.10
CA LEU A 85 3.79 22.83 -5.73
C LEU A 85 5.11 22.89 -4.96
N ASN A 86 5.04 23.23 -3.68
CA ASN A 86 6.08 23.01 -2.69
C ASN A 86 5.47 22.20 -1.53
N ALA A 87 5.65 20.88 -1.58
CA ALA A 87 5.10 19.95 -0.59
C ALA A 87 6.03 19.83 0.62
N GLN A 88 5.91 20.77 1.56
CA GLN A 88 6.62 20.73 2.84
C GLN A 88 6.08 19.60 3.73
N LEU A 89 6.95 18.72 4.20
CA LEU A 89 6.59 17.57 5.03
C LEU A 89 6.96 17.78 6.50
N GLY A 90 5.93 17.91 7.34
CA GLY A 90 6.05 17.90 8.80
C GLY A 90 6.25 16.48 9.37
N PHE A 91 6.13 16.33 10.69
CA PHE A 91 6.13 15.02 11.34
C PHE A 91 4.92 14.18 10.92
N TYR A 92 5.10 12.86 10.86
CA TYR A 92 4.05 11.87 10.58
C TYR A 92 3.20 12.10 9.32
N THR A 93 3.81 12.74 8.33
CA THR A 93 3.24 12.91 6.99
C THR A 93 4.01 12.04 6.01
N SER A 94 3.30 11.21 5.25
CA SER A 94 3.83 10.51 4.08
C SER A 94 3.30 11.15 2.80
N ILE A 95 4.15 11.26 1.78
CA ILE A 95 3.76 11.58 0.41
C ILE A 95 4.13 10.41 -0.50
N ALA A 96 3.33 10.15 -1.55
CA ALA A 96 3.64 9.13 -2.54
C ALA A 96 2.87 9.34 -3.85
N GLY A 97 3.45 8.89 -4.96
CA GLY A 97 2.71 8.66 -6.21
C GLY A 97 1.95 7.33 -6.17
N LEU A 98 0.84 7.28 -6.90
CA LEU A 98 -0.01 6.08 -7.07
C LEU A 98 0.23 5.36 -8.42
N GLY A 99 1.30 5.73 -9.13
CA GLY A 99 1.77 5.02 -10.31
C GLY A 99 2.50 3.72 -9.99
N LEU A 100 2.83 2.97 -11.03
CA LEU A 100 3.70 1.79 -10.93
C LEU A 100 5.18 2.19 -11.04
N SER A 101 5.48 3.23 -11.81
CA SER A 101 6.78 3.88 -11.92
C SER A 101 6.79 5.23 -11.19
N PRO A 102 7.93 5.69 -10.64
CA PRO A 102 8.05 7.06 -10.13
C PRO A 102 7.66 8.12 -11.18
N ASP A 103 8.05 7.92 -12.45
CA ASP A 103 7.80 8.86 -13.55
C ASP A 103 6.31 9.04 -13.88
N ASP A 104 5.46 8.08 -13.50
CA ASP A 104 4.00 8.17 -13.68
C ASP A 104 3.40 9.35 -12.91
N THR A 105 4.07 9.85 -11.86
CA THR A 105 3.61 10.94 -11.00
C THR A 105 4.70 12.02 -10.88
N THR A 106 4.66 13.02 -11.77
CA THR A 106 5.65 14.09 -11.82
C THR A 106 5.18 15.33 -11.07
N ILE A 107 5.97 15.81 -10.09
CA ILE A 107 5.79 17.12 -9.46
C ILE A 107 6.84 18.09 -10.03
N ASN A 108 6.41 19.02 -10.87
CA ASN A 108 7.19 20.17 -11.34
C ASN A 108 7.20 21.24 -10.25
N GLY A 109 8.07 21.03 -9.27
CA GLY A 109 8.17 21.76 -8.01
C GLY A 109 9.00 20.94 -7.04
N ASP A 110 8.72 21.05 -5.75
CA ASP A 110 9.57 20.45 -4.71
C ASP A 110 8.77 19.63 -3.70
N VAL A 111 9.40 18.58 -3.17
CA VAL A 111 8.98 17.86 -1.96
C VAL A 111 10.05 18.10 -0.91
N THR A 112 9.71 18.80 0.17
CA THR A 112 10.71 19.50 1.00
C THR A 112 10.62 19.15 2.48
N VAL A 113 11.78 19.19 3.15
CA VAL A 113 11.92 19.11 4.59
C VAL A 113 12.97 20.13 5.00
N ASP A 114 12.60 21.09 5.82
CA ASP A 114 13.49 22.07 6.44
C ASP A 114 13.44 21.93 7.98
N ALA A 115 14.23 22.69 8.69
CA ALA A 115 14.35 22.71 10.15
C ALA A 115 13.98 24.06 10.77
N GLY A 116 13.20 24.89 10.07
CA GLY A 116 12.73 26.19 10.58
C GLY A 116 12.02 26.10 11.94
N TRP A 117 11.32 25.00 12.21
CA TRP A 117 10.68 24.70 13.50
C TRP A 117 11.65 24.54 14.69
N PHE A 118 12.94 24.31 14.43
CA PHE A 118 13.99 24.12 15.43
C PHE A 118 15.25 24.93 15.06
N ASP A 119 15.05 26.19 14.68
CA ASP A 119 16.11 27.17 14.40
C ASP A 119 17.18 26.72 13.38
N GLY A 120 16.76 25.92 12.39
CA GLY A 120 17.64 25.36 11.35
C GLY A 120 18.35 24.06 11.75
N ASN A 121 18.12 23.54 12.95
CA ASN A 121 18.74 22.31 13.43
C ASN A 121 17.95 21.05 13.01
N ALA A 122 18.38 20.40 11.92
CA ALA A 122 17.70 19.23 11.37
C ALA A 122 17.84 17.91 12.19
N THR A 123 18.54 17.91 13.34
CA THR A 123 18.80 16.68 14.13
C THR A 123 17.57 15.94 14.65
N GLN A 124 16.38 16.54 14.56
CA GLN A 124 15.12 15.96 15.03
C GLN A 124 14.07 15.77 13.91
N ASN A 125 14.45 15.91 12.64
CA ASN A 125 13.54 15.77 11.49
C ASN A 125 13.20 14.30 11.18
N PHE A 126 12.39 13.69 12.06
CA PHE A 126 12.02 12.28 12.00
C PHE A 126 10.61 12.03 11.44
N TRP A 127 10.29 10.74 11.27
CA TRP A 127 8.96 10.17 11.04
C TRP A 127 8.18 10.76 9.86
N ARG A 128 8.79 10.85 8.68
CA ARG A 128 8.15 11.25 7.41
C ARG A 128 8.73 10.44 6.25
N SER A 129 8.03 10.40 5.11
CA SER A 129 8.48 9.64 3.93
C SER A 129 8.02 10.28 2.62
N ALA A 130 8.77 10.02 1.55
CA ALA A 130 8.47 10.33 0.15
C ALA A 130 8.87 9.12 -0.72
#